data_AF-A0A800F829-F1
#
_entry.id   AF-A0A800F829-F1
#
_cell.length_a   1.000
_cell.length_b   1.000
_cell.length_c   1.000
_cell.angle_alpha   90.00
_cell.angle_beta   90.00
_cell.angle_gamma   90.00
#
_symmetry.space_group_name_H-M   'P 1'
#
loop_
_entity.id
_entity.type
_entity.pdbx_description
1 polymer ?
#
loop_
_entity_poly.entity_id
_entity_poly.type
_entity_poly.pdbx_seq_one_letter_code
_entity_poly.pdbx_strand_id
1 'polypeptide(L)'
;MSFLKGLFGPSKEEIWSQLSREIGGEFQQGGFLSGKTSVQAKTGDWIITLDTVSDGDDQTFTRLRAPYVNPEGFTFEIYRTHVFSGLETALGAQDIEIGDPRFDQDFVIKGNSPRRVRHRFANERIRALPREQRKV
;
A
#
# COMPACT_ATOMS: atom_id res chain seq x y z
N MET A 1 -12.25 6.39 33.32
CA MET A 1 -11.82 6.08 31.95
C MET A 1 -10.91 4.84 31.81
N SER A 2 -10.46 4.18 32.89
CA SER A 2 -9.47 3.08 32.78
C SER A 2 -10.05 1.67 32.55
N PHE A 3 -11.34 1.45 32.81
CA PHE A 3 -11.93 0.10 32.82
C PHE A 3 -12.18 -0.47 31.42
N LEU A 4 -12.51 0.38 30.43
CA LEU A 4 -12.76 -0.03 29.05
C LEU A 4 -11.47 -0.33 28.26
N LYS A 5 -10.35 0.34 28.57
CA LYS A 5 -9.05 0.07 27.92
C LYS A 5 -8.51 -1.33 28.24
N GLY A 6 -8.80 -1.86 29.43
CA GLY A 6 -8.39 -3.22 29.82
C GLY A 6 -9.18 -4.34 29.13
N LEU A 7 -10.37 -4.03 28.60
CA LEU A 7 -11.26 -5.01 27.93
C LEU A 7 -11.20 -4.93 26.39
N PHE A 8 -10.95 -3.75 25.83
CA PHE A 8 -11.03 -3.52 24.37
C PHE A 8 -9.69 -3.17 23.70
N GLY A 9 -8.59 -3.08 24.47
CA GLY A 9 -7.29 -2.65 23.97
C GLY A 9 -7.23 -1.16 23.61
N PRO A 10 -6.09 -0.66 23.11
CA PRO A 10 -5.94 0.71 22.65
C PRO A 10 -6.81 0.98 21.43
N SER A 11 -7.38 2.18 21.33
CA SER A 11 -8.14 2.55 20.13
C SER A 11 -7.23 2.69 18.92
N LYS A 12 -7.82 2.67 17.72
CA LYS A 12 -7.11 2.98 16.48
C LYS A 12 -6.39 4.32 16.60
N GLU A 13 -7.07 5.38 17.01
CA GLU A 13 -6.49 6.72 17.16
C GLU A 13 -5.31 6.72 18.14
N GLU A 14 -5.39 5.95 19.23
CA GLU A 14 -4.29 5.80 20.19
C GLU A 14 -3.06 5.16 19.55
N ILE A 15 -3.26 4.07 18.78
CA ILE A 15 -2.17 3.39 18.05
C ILE A 15 -1.58 4.29 16.96
N TRP A 16 -2.41 4.98 16.18
CA TRP A 16 -1.95 5.88 15.12
C TRP A 16 -1.19 7.08 15.71
N SER A 17 -1.63 7.61 16.85
CA SER A 17 -0.93 8.67 17.59
C SER A 17 0.40 8.19 18.19
N GLN A 18 0.45 6.94 18.68
CA GLN A 18 1.70 6.34 19.14
C GLN A 18 2.68 6.17 17.97
N LEU A 19 2.22 5.61 16.85
CA LEU A 19 3.02 5.42 15.66
C LEU A 19 3.61 6.75 15.16
N SER A 20 2.83 7.84 15.14
CA SER A 20 3.34 9.14 14.71
C SER A 20 4.52 9.61 15.57
N ARG A 21 4.46 9.39 16.90
CA ARG A 21 5.57 9.72 17.80
C ARG A 21 6.79 8.84 17.54
N GLU A 22 6.59 7.54 17.32
CA GLU A 22 7.68 6.58 17.09
C GLU A 22 8.46 6.88 15.80
N ILE A 23 7.77 7.29 14.73
CA ILE A 23 8.41 7.57 13.43
C ILE A 23 8.76 9.04 13.22
N GLY A 24 8.53 9.90 14.22
CA GLY A 24 8.73 11.36 14.09
C GLY A 24 7.79 12.02 13.07
N GLY A 25 6.58 11.47 12.91
CA GLY A 25 5.53 11.98 12.04
C GLY A 25 4.45 12.78 12.78
N GLU A 26 3.49 13.26 12.01
CA GLU A 26 2.34 14.05 12.44
C GLU A 26 1.06 13.23 12.36
N PHE A 27 0.31 13.17 13.46
CA PHE A 27 -1.00 12.55 13.48
C PHE A 27 -2.05 13.54 12.97
N GLN A 28 -2.80 13.12 11.96
CA GLN A 28 -3.87 13.91 11.35
C GLN A 28 -5.20 13.26 11.70
N GLN A 29 -5.99 13.95 12.52
CA GLN A 29 -7.29 13.45 12.93
C GLN A 29 -8.29 13.53 11.78
N GLY A 30 -8.86 12.37 11.43
CA GLY A 30 -9.94 12.29 10.46
C GLY A 30 -11.24 12.91 10.97
N GLY A 31 -12.15 13.14 10.05
CA GLY A 31 -13.43 13.78 10.31
C GLY A 31 -14.24 13.88 9.02
N PHE A 32 -15.50 14.29 9.16
CA PHE A 32 -16.43 14.38 8.03
C PHE A 32 -15.90 15.29 6.90
N LEU A 33 -15.16 16.34 7.25
CA LEU A 33 -14.54 17.28 6.30
C LEU A 33 -13.04 17.04 6.09
N SER A 34 -12.33 16.51 7.08
CA SER A 34 -10.87 16.31 7.04
C SER A 34 -10.43 14.96 6.46
N GLY A 35 -11.39 14.09 6.13
CA GLY A 35 -11.12 12.78 5.55
C GLY A 35 -10.76 11.72 6.59
N LYS A 36 -9.99 10.70 6.20
CA LYS A 36 -9.63 9.58 7.08
C LYS A 36 -8.49 9.96 8.02
N THR A 37 -8.53 9.41 9.24
CA THR A 37 -7.40 9.48 10.18
C THR A 37 -6.15 8.92 9.53
N SER A 38 -5.05 9.66 9.63
CA SER A 38 -3.80 9.34 8.97
C SER A 38 -2.59 9.78 9.79
N VAL A 39 -1.42 9.27 9.41
CA VAL A 39 -0.13 9.72 9.92
C VAL A 39 0.73 10.13 8.74
N GLN A 40 1.34 11.31 8.82
CA GLN A 40 2.23 11.83 7.80
C GLN A 40 3.66 11.90 8.34
N ALA A 41 4.62 11.41 7.59
CA ALA A 41 6.03 11.48 7.96
C ALA A 41 6.85 12.04 6.78
N LYS A 42 7.73 12.99 7.09
CA LYS A 42 8.65 13.54 6.10
C LYS A 42 9.86 12.61 5.96
N THR A 43 10.17 12.19 4.74
CA THR A 43 11.39 11.46 4.42
C THR A 43 12.06 12.08 3.20
N GLY A 44 13.24 12.67 3.41
CA GLY A 44 13.86 13.55 2.41
C GLY A 44 12.91 14.66 1.97
N ASP A 45 12.64 14.73 0.66
CA ASP A 45 11.74 15.71 0.04
C ASP A 45 10.28 15.24 -0.04
N TRP A 46 9.97 14.05 0.47
CA TRP A 46 8.66 13.42 0.33
C TRP A 46 7.87 13.43 1.66
N ILE A 47 6.55 13.59 1.55
CA ILE A 47 5.63 13.36 2.66
C ILE A 47 4.95 12.01 2.42
N ILE A 48 5.30 11.00 3.22
CA ILE A 48 4.65 9.69 3.19
C ILE A 48 3.42 9.75 4.08
N THR A 49 2.29 9.25 3.59
CA THR A 49 1.04 9.18 4.36
C THR A 49 0.65 7.72 4.60
N LEU A 50 0.43 7.37 5.85
CA LEU A 50 -0.23 6.14 6.26
C LEU A 50 -1.70 6.45 6.56
N ASP A 51 -2.64 5.67 6.05
CA ASP A 51 -4.05 5.71 6.42
C ASP A 51 -4.67 4.31 6.40
N THR A 52 -5.98 4.22 6.61
CA THR A 52 -6.73 2.98 6.40
C THR A 52 -7.64 3.06 5.20
N VAL A 53 -7.64 2.02 4.38
CA VAL A 53 -8.64 1.81 3.33
C VAL A 53 -9.49 0.60 3.68
N SER A 54 -10.77 0.66 3.38
CA SER A 54 -11.67 -0.48 3.48
C SER A 54 -12.05 -0.86 2.06
N ASP A 55 -11.92 -2.13 1.72
CA ASP A 55 -12.54 -2.65 0.51
C ASP A 55 -14.04 -2.82 0.77
N GLY A 56 -14.86 -2.86 -0.28
CA GLY A 56 -16.33 -2.92 -0.17
C GLY A 56 -16.86 -4.10 0.66
N ASP A 57 -16.02 -5.09 0.93
CA ASP A 57 -16.31 -6.33 1.68
C ASP A 57 -15.77 -6.32 3.13
N ASP A 58 -15.82 -5.17 3.81
CA ASP A 58 -15.43 -4.97 5.22
C ASP A 58 -13.96 -5.26 5.59
N GLN A 59 -13.12 -5.66 4.64
CA GLN A 59 -11.69 -5.82 4.87
C GLN A 59 -11.01 -4.46 4.99
N THR A 60 -10.37 -4.20 6.13
CA THR A 60 -9.64 -2.95 6.39
C THR A 60 -8.14 -3.18 6.30
N PHE A 61 -7.48 -2.41 5.45
CA PHE A 61 -6.05 -2.43 5.22
C PHE A 61 -5.39 -1.15 5.72
N THR A 62 -4.17 -1.27 6.22
CA THR A 62 -3.27 -0.12 6.37
C THR A 62 -2.65 0.18 5.00
N ARG A 63 -2.81 1.40 4.53
CA ARG A 63 -2.29 1.85 3.23
C ARG A 63 -1.21 2.89 3.45
N LEU A 64 -0.05 2.68 2.83
CA LEU A 64 1.04 3.65 2.73
C LEU A 64 0.98 4.32 1.36
N ARG A 65 1.10 5.64 1.32
CA ARG A 65 1.13 6.46 0.10
C ARG A 65 2.42 7.28 0.06
N ALA A 66 3.15 7.14 -1.03
CA ALA A 66 4.29 7.99 -1.35
C ALA A 66 3.97 8.80 -2.62
N PRO A 67 4.06 10.14 -2.58
CA PRO A 67 3.84 10.96 -3.76
C PRO A 67 4.92 10.66 -4.81
N TYR A 68 4.53 10.70 -6.08
CA TYR A 68 5.46 10.63 -7.21
C TYR A 68 4.87 11.41 -8.39
N VAL A 69 5.73 11.98 -9.24
CA VAL A 69 5.32 12.75 -10.41
C VAL A 69 5.20 11.80 -11.61
N ASN A 70 4.01 11.73 -12.23
CA ASN A 70 3.70 10.81 -13.33
C ASN A 70 3.12 11.53 -14.55
N PRO A 71 3.94 12.27 -15.31
CA PRO A 71 3.44 13.08 -16.41
C PRO A 71 2.90 12.22 -17.57
N GLU A 72 3.42 10.99 -17.72
CA GLU A 72 3.04 10.08 -18.81
C GLU A 72 1.90 9.13 -18.44
N GLY A 73 1.33 9.24 -17.23
CA GLY A 73 0.23 8.40 -16.77
C GLY A 73 0.55 6.91 -16.72
N PHE A 74 1.81 6.52 -16.52
CA PHE A 74 2.20 5.11 -16.42
C PHE A 74 1.81 4.52 -15.07
N THR A 75 0.91 3.54 -15.06
CA THR A 75 0.42 2.93 -13.83
C THR A 75 0.49 1.42 -13.93
N PHE A 76 0.87 0.80 -12.81
CA PHE A 76 0.84 -0.64 -12.63
C PHE A 76 0.65 -0.95 -11.16
N GLU A 77 0.15 -2.15 -10.90
CA GLU A 77 -0.08 -2.72 -9.59
C GLU A 77 0.68 -4.04 -9.53
N ILE A 78 1.24 -4.34 -8.36
CA ILE A 78 1.93 -5.60 -8.10
C ILE A 78 1.51 -6.13 -6.73
N TYR A 79 1.16 -7.40 -6.70
CA TYR A 79 0.80 -8.10 -5.47
C TYR A 79 1.21 -9.57 -5.55
N ARG A 80 1.29 -10.24 -4.40
CA ARG A 80 1.60 -11.67 -4.33
C ARG A 80 0.38 -12.49 -4.73
N THR A 81 0.58 -13.59 -5.45
CA THR A 81 -0.47 -14.44 -6.05
C THR A 81 -1.53 -14.94 -5.06
N HIS A 82 -1.20 -15.07 -3.77
CA HIS A 82 -2.11 -15.62 -2.75
C HIS A 82 -2.65 -14.60 -1.73
N VAL A 83 -2.41 -13.30 -1.94
CA VAL A 83 -2.64 -12.28 -0.88
C VAL A 83 -3.90 -11.46 -1.10
N PHE A 84 -4.61 -11.62 -2.23
CA PHE A 84 -5.82 -10.83 -2.50
C PHE A 84 -6.87 -11.63 -3.30
N SER A 85 -8.07 -11.77 -2.73
CA SER A 85 -9.27 -12.28 -3.41
C SER A 85 -10.22 -11.17 -3.90
N GLY A 86 -9.99 -9.90 -3.54
CA GLY A 86 -10.90 -8.77 -3.80
C GLY A 86 -10.54 -7.83 -4.96
N LEU A 87 -9.37 -8.01 -5.61
CA LEU A 87 -8.91 -7.15 -6.72
C LEU A 87 -9.46 -7.61 -8.09
N GLU A 88 -10.75 -7.96 -8.14
CA GLU A 88 -11.46 -8.34 -9.38
C GLU A 88 -12.07 -7.13 -10.11
N THR A 89 -12.05 -5.94 -9.51
CA THR A 89 -12.84 -4.78 -9.97
C THR A 89 -12.07 -3.79 -10.86
N ALA A 90 -10.92 -4.17 -11.42
CA ALA A 90 -10.25 -3.41 -12.48
C ALA A 90 -10.57 -4.04 -13.85
N LEU A 91 -11.81 -3.83 -14.32
CA LEU A 91 -12.29 -4.26 -15.63
C LEU A 91 -11.32 -3.77 -16.74
N GLY A 92 -10.41 -4.64 -17.19
CA GLY A 92 -9.59 -4.43 -18.39
C GLY A 92 -8.07 -4.61 -18.26
N ALA A 93 -7.49 -4.71 -17.07
CA ALA A 93 -6.05 -4.97 -16.92
C ALA A 93 -5.77 -6.47 -16.83
N GLN A 94 -5.29 -7.05 -17.93
CA GLN A 94 -4.81 -8.44 -17.96
C GLN A 94 -3.49 -8.56 -17.20
N ASP A 95 -3.25 -9.74 -16.61
CA ASP A 95 -2.00 -10.05 -15.93
C ASP A 95 -0.84 -9.99 -16.95
N ILE A 96 0.24 -9.29 -16.57
CA ILE A 96 1.42 -9.06 -17.41
C ILE A 96 2.54 -9.97 -16.95
N GLU A 97 2.87 -10.97 -17.77
CA GLU A 97 4.09 -11.75 -17.61
C GLU A 97 5.32 -10.90 -17.95
N ILE A 98 6.31 -10.92 -17.06
CA ILE A 98 7.58 -10.20 -17.24
C ILE A 98 8.70 -11.08 -17.80
N GLY A 99 8.50 -12.40 -17.85
CA GLY A 99 9.45 -13.36 -18.43
C GLY A 99 10.46 -13.92 -17.43
N ASP A 100 10.21 -13.78 -16.13
CA ASP A 100 10.99 -14.39 -15.05
C ASP A 100 10.09 -15.42 -14.37
N PRO A 101 10.24 -16.73 -14.67
CA PRO A 101 9.30 -17.75 -14.22
C PRO A 101 9.12 -17.82 -12.71
N ARG A 102 10.16 -17.51 -11.92
CA ARG A 102 10.06 -17.49 -10.45
C ARG A 102 9.28 -16.27 -9.98
N PHE A 103 9.51 -15.12 -10.61
CA PHE A 103 8.77 -13.91 -10.30
C PHE A 103 7.30 -14.02 -10.70
N ASP A 104 7.02 -14.45 -11.93
CA ASP A 104 5.69 -14.58 -12.51
C ASP A 104 4.84 -15.64 -11.77
N GLN A 105 5.47 -16.57 -11.04
CA GLN A 105 4.79 -17.49 -10.13
C GLN A 105 4.40 -16.84 -8.80
N ASP A 106 5.31 -16.06 -8.21
CA ASP A 106 5.14 -15.48 -6.86
C ASP A 106 4.31 -14.20 -6.84
N PHE A 107 4.23 -13.48 -7.96
CA PHE A 107 3.62 -12.16 -8.08
C PHE A 107 2.77 -12.02 -9.33
N VAL A 108 1.68 -11.29 -9.18
CA VAL A 108 0.83 -10.83 -10.27
C VAL A 108 1.11 -9.34 -10.51
N ILE A 109 1.27 -8.96 -11.78
CA ILE A 109 1.39 -7.56 -12.19
C ILE A 109 0.26 -7.21 -13.14
N LYS A 110 -0.43 -6.10 -12.86
CA LYS A 110 -1.43 -5.49 -13.74
C LYS A 110 -0.98 -4.08 -14.10
N GLY A 111 -1.34 -3.57 -15.27
CA GLY A 111 -0.99 -2.19 -15.61
C GLY A 111 -1.47 -1.75 -16.98
N ASN A 112 -1.32 -0.46 -17.25
CA ASN A 112 -1.83 0.14 -18.49
C ASN A 112 -0.90 -0.01 -19.71
N SER A 113 0.31 -0.54 -19.53
CA SER A 113 1.27 -0.76 -20.63
C SER A 113 2.18 -1.97 -20.37
N PRO A 114 1.87 -3.15 -20.95
CA PRO A 114 2.69 -4.36 -20.81
C PRO A 114 4.15 -4.16 -21.21
N ARG A 115 4.39 -3.42 -22.30
CA ARG A 115 5.75 -3.10 -22.77
C ARG A 115 6.56 -2.33 -21.73
N ARG A 116 5.96 -1.29 -21.11
CA ARG A 116 6.65 -0.46 -20.12
C ARG A 116 6.89 -1.20 -18.82
N VAL A 117 5.92 -2.01 -18.39
CA VAL A 117 6.06 -2.91 -17.24
C VAL A 117 7.25 -3.84 -17.47
N ARG A 118 7.26 -4.61 -18.56
CA ARG A 118 8.38 -5.52 -18.89
C ARG A 118 9.73 -4.80 -18.91
N HIS A 119 9.79 -3.61 -19.52
CA HIS A 119 11.02 -2.81 -19.54
C HIS A 119 11.48 -2.39 -18.13
N ARG A 120 10.56 -2.02 -17.23
CA ARG A 120 10.90 -1.66 -15.84
C ARG A 120 11.36 -2.88 -15.03
N PHE A 121 10.68 -4.01 -15.18
CA PHE A 121 11.00 -5.24 -14.46
C PHE A 121 12.18 -6.02 -15.05
N ALA A 122 12.71 -5.63 -16.22
CA ALA A 122 14.02 -6.08 -16.68
C ALA A 122 15.13 -5.71 -15.68
N ASN A 123 14.95 -4.62 -14.91
CA ASN A 123 15.88 -4.23 -13.85
C ASN A 123 15.76 -5.17 -12.64
N GLU A 124 16.85 -5.88 -12.31
CA GLU A 124 16.91 -6.82 -11.18
C GLU A 124 16.62 -6.19 -9.84
N ARG A 125 17.03 -4.94 -9.61
CA ARG A 125 16.75 -4.23 -8.36
C ARG A 125 15.25 -4.04 -8.16
N ILE A 126 14.51 -3.71 -9.23
CA ILE A 126 13.06 -3.56 -9.17
C ILE A 126 12.38 -4.91 -8.90
N ARG A 127 12.90 -6.02 -9.45
CA ARG A 127 12.42 -7.38 -9.13
C ARG A 127 12.73 -7.81 -7.69
N ALA A 128 13.79 -7.30 -7.08
CA ALA A 128 14.17 -7.64 -5.72
C ALA A 128 13.25 -6.99 -4.67
N LEU A 129 12.80 -5.75 -4.88
CA LEU A 129 12.02 -4.98 -3.90
C LEU A 129 10.76 -5.71 -3.39
N PRO A 130 9.89 -6.31 -4.25
CA PRO A 130 8.73 -7.05 -3.76
C PRO A 130 9.11 -8.30 -2.96
N ARG A 131 10.27 -8.90 -3.24
CA ARG A 131 10.75 -10.10 -2.57
C ARG A 131 11.24 -9.82 -1.15
N GLU A 132 11.64 -8.59 -0.85
CA GLU A 132 12.02 -8.15 0.50
C GLU A 132 10.83 -8.10 1.47
N GLN A 133 9.60 -8.04 0.95
CA GLN A 133 8.41 -8.11 1.79
C GLN A 133 8.31 -9.48 2.46
N ARG A 134 8.32 -9.49 3.80
CA ARG A 134 8.14 -10.71 4.60
C ARG A 134 6.83 -11.40 4.22
N LYS A 135 6.87 -12.71 4.00
CA LYS A 135 5.64 -13.52 3.88
C LYS A 135 4.91 -13.43 5.21
N VAL A 136 3.70 -12.87 5.20
CA VAL A 136 2.82 -12.74 6.37
C VAL A 136 2.01 -14.01 6.51
#